data_AF-E4RNS0-F1
#
_entry.id   AF-E4RNS0-F1
#
_cell.length_a   1.000
_cell.length_b   1.000
_cell.length_c   1.000
_cell.angle_alpha   90.00
_cell.angle_beta   90.00
_cell.angle_gamma   90.00
#
_symmetry.space_group_name_H-M   'P 1'
#
loop_
_entity.id
_entity.type
_entity.pdbx_description
1 polymer ?
#
loop_
_entity_poly.entity_id
_entity_poly.type
_entity_poly.pdbx_seq_one_letter_code
_entity_poly.pdbx_strand_id
1 'polypeptide(L)' 'MQLYALKSEQGYLKADKKDGYQLVNLNKASVFSSQHSKKLIELQEKAKHDKLANLRLVELEIREKEL' A
#
# COMPACT_ATOMS: atom_id res chain seq x y z
N MET A 1 -10.24 1.18 -13.23
CA MET A 1 -9.13 2.03 -12.75
C MET A 1 -7.99 1.17 -12.21
N GLN A 2 -6.75 1.65 -12.30
CA GLN A 2 -5.59 1.03 -11.65
C GLN A 2 -5.32 1.70 -10.30
N LEU A 3 -5.04 0.88 -9.29
CA LEU A 3 -4.62 1.30 -7.97
C LEU A 3 -3.35 0.54 -7.57
N TYR A 4 -2.61 1.09 -6.63
CA TYR A 4 -1.35 0.53 -6.14
C TYR A 4 -1.37 0.40 -4.63
N ALA A 5 -0.84 -0.70 -4.10
CA ALA A 5 -0.72 -0.95 -2.67
C ALA A 5 0.65 -1.55 -2.33
N LEU A 6 1.14 -1.31 -1.12
CA LEU A 6 2.33 -2.01 -0.61
C LEU A 6 1.93 -3.26 0.16
N LYS A 7 2.66 -4.35 -0.08
CA LYS A 7 2.49 -5.62 0.61
C LYS A 7 3.83 -6.13 1.09
N SER A 8 3.84 -6.67 2.31
CA SER A 8 4.92 -7.47 2.87
C SER A 8 4.52 -8.95 2.90
N GLU A 9 5.38 -9.79 3.45
CA GLU A 9 5.04 -11.18 3.76
C GLU A 9 3.86 -11.29 4.73
N GLN A 10 3.78 -10.37 5.69
CA GLN A 10 2.85 -10.43 6.82
C GLN A 10 1.52 -9.69 6.58
N GLY A 11 1.39 -8.93 5.49
CA GLY A 11 0.17 -8.20 5.17
C GLY A 11 0.37 -6.99 4.26
N TYR A 12 -0.72 -6.31 3.94
CA TYR A 12 -0.71 -5.04 3.22
C TYR A 12 -0.46 -3.88 4.18
N LEU A 13 0.15 -2.81 3.69
CA LEU A 13 0.44 -1.65 4.52
C LEU A 13 -0.74 -0.66 4.47
N LYS A 14 -1.12 -0.19 5.65
CA LYS A 14 -2.04 0.95 5.84
C LYS A 14 -1.27 2.07 6.51
N ALA A 15 -1.21 3.24 5.88
CA ALA A 15 -0.60 4.43 6.45
C ALA A 15 -1.36 4.88 7.72
N ASP A 16 -0.63 5.18 8.77
CA ASP A 16 -1.16 5.75 10.02
C ASP A 16 -0.89 7.27 10.06
N LYS A 17 -1.72 8.02 10.80
CA LYS A 17 -1.65 9.49 10.91
C LYS A 17 -0.40 10.00 11.63
N LYS A 18 0.29 9.15 12.40
CA LYS A 18 1.48 9.50 13.19
C LYS A 18 2.78 9.06 12.50
N ASP A 19 2.86 9.23 11.19
CA ASP A 19 3.98 8.78 10.35
C ASP A 19 4.30 7.29 10.52
N GLY A 20 3.30 6.45 10.81
CA GLY A 20 3.42 5.01 11.03
C GLY A 20 2.80 4.19 9.91
N TYR A 21 2.84 2.86 10.04
CA TYR A 21 1.99 1.98 9.26
C TYR A 21 1.50 0.79 10.09
N GLN A 22 0.42 0.19 9.62
CA GLN A 22 -0.15 -1.04 10.16
C GLN A 22 -0.16 -2.11 9.08
N LEU A 23 0.06 -3.35 9.47
CA LEU A 23 -0.15 -4.52 8.61
C LEU A 23 -1.62 -4.95 8.70
N VAL A 24 -2.26 -5.03 7.54
CA VAL A 24 -3.69 -5.28 7.42
C VAL A 24 -4.00 -6.19 6.23
N ASN A 25 -5.24 -6.68 6.17
CA ASN A 25 -5.77 -7.33 4.98
C ASN A 25 -6.01 -6.31 3.86
N LEU A 26 -6.07 -6.80 2.61
CA LEU A 26 -6.22 -5.96 1.40
C LEU A 26 -7.39 -4.97 1.50
N ASN A 27 -8.53 -5.39 2.05
CA ASN A 27 -9.73 -4.56 2.17
C ASN A 27 -9.59 -3.34 3.11
N LYS A 28 -8.50 -3.27 3.87
CA LYS A 28 -8.17 -2.15 4.77
C LYS A 28 -6.88 -1.44 4.36
N ALA A 29 -6.23 -1.89 3.29
CA ALA A 29 -4.95 -1.38 2.84
C ALA A 29 -5.06 0.08 2.36
N SER A 30 -3.97 0.82 2.51
CA SER A 30 -3.85 2.09 1.79
C SER A 30 -3.63 1.80 0.31
N VAL A 31 -4.47 2.40 -0.53
CA VAL A 31 -4.38 2.30 -1.99
C VAL A 31 -4.11 3.68 -2.58
N PHE A 32 -3.32 3.72 -3.65
CA PHE A 32 -2.88 4.95 -4.31
C PHE A 32 -3.23 4.88 -5.79
N SER A 33 -3.66 5.99 -6.37
CA SER A 33 -4.00 6.07 -7.80
C SER A 33 -2.79 6.14 -8.74
N SER A 34 -1.57 6.22 -8.19
CA SER A 34 -0.34 6.30 -8.96
C SER A 34 0.81 5.64 -8.21
N GLN A 35 1.64 4.88 -8.95
CA GLN A 35 2.89 4.33 -8.45
C GLN A 35 3.92 5.40 -8.06
N HIS A 36 3.75 6.64 -8.53
CA HIS A 36 4.61 7.78 -8.21
C HIS A 36 4.01 8.69 -7.14
N SER A 37 2.96 8.26 -6.45
CA SER A 37 2.37 9.02 -5.36
C SER A 37 3.40 9.28 -4.26
N LYS A 38 3.56 10.55 -3.86
CA LYS A 38 4.45 10.95 -2.76
C LYS A 38 4.19 10.12 -1.49
N LYS A 39 2.92 9.90 -1.14
CA LYS A 39 2.51 9.11 0.03
C LYS A 39 2.89 7.63 -0.07
N LEU A 40 2.84 7.05 -1.27
CA LEU A 40 3.27 5.68 -1.52
C LEU A 40 4.78 5.54 -1.34
N ILE A 41 5.54 6.50 -1.89
CA ILE A 41 7.00 6.55 -1.78
C ILE A 41 7.41 6.71 -0.30
N GLU A 42 6.78 7.62 0.44
CA GLU A 42 7.02 7.81 1.88
C GLU A 42 6.75 6.53 2.67
N LEU A 43 5.63 5.86 2.40
CA LEU A 43 5.27 4.59 3.04
C LEU A 43 6.27 3.46 2.68
N GLN A 44 6.73 3.42 1.43
CA GLN A 44 7.73 2.48 0.96
C GLN A 44 9.08 2.69 1.67
N GLU A 45 9.57 3.92 1.73
CA GLU A 45 10.83 4.25 2.38
C GLU A 45 10.79 3.95 3.87
N LYS A 46 9.66 4.23 4.54
CA LYS A 46 9.48 3.84 5.93
C LYS A 46 9.53 2.33 6.13
N ALA A 47 8.80 1.57 5.32
CA ALA A 47 8.80 0.10 5.42
C ALA A 47 10.18 -0.51 5.14
N LYS A 48 10.96 0.08 4.22
CA LYS A 48 12.36 -0.30 3.98
C LYS A 48 13.26 0.05 5.17
N HIS A 49 13.10 1.24 5.75
CA HIS A 49 13.85 1.66 6.94
C HIS A 49 13.62 0.69 8.11
N ASP A 50 12.37 0.25 8.29
CA ASP A 50 11.98 -0.73 9.31
C ASP A 50 12.35 -2.18 8.93
N LYS A 51 13.06 -2.37 7.80
CA LYS A 51 13.55 -3.67 7.29
C LYS A 51 12.44 -4.71 7.11
N LEU A 52 11.26 -4.27 6.67
CA LEU A 52 10.11 -5.15 6.47
C LEU A 52 10.40 -6.15 5.34
N ALA A 53 10.32 -7.44 5.66
CA ALA A 53 10.67 -8.51 4.73
C ALA A 53 9.70 -8.60 3.53
N ASN A 54 10.25 -8.93 2.36
CA ASN A 54 9.51 -9.20 1.13
C ASN A 54 8.53 -8.09 0.72
N LEU A 55 8.96 -6.83 0.87
CA LEU A 55 8.19 -5.67 0.45
C LEU A 55 8.04 -5.63 -1.07
N ARG A 56 6.79 -5.54 -1.55
CA ARG A 56 6.42 -5.52 -2.96
C ARG A 56 5.31 -4.51 -3.22
N LEU A 57 5.36 -3.92 -4.41
CA LEU A 57 4.27 -3.13 -4.96
C LEU A 57 3.26 -4.08 -5.60
N VAL A 58 1.98 -3.92 -5.27
CA VAL A 58 0.86 -4.67 -5.83
C VAL A 58 0.02 -3.71 -6.66
N GLU A 59 -0.13 -4.02 -7.94
CA GLU A 59 -1.07 -3.34 -8.84
C GLU A 59 -2.43 -4.02 -8.75
N LEU A 60 -3.49 -3.21 -8.63
CA LEU A 60 -4.88 -3.62 -8.48
C LEU A 60 -5.69 -3.04 -9.62
N GLU A 61 -6.38 -3.89 -10.37
CA GLU A 61 -7.34 -3.47 -11.38
C GLU A 61 -8.76 -3.48 -10.79
N ILE A 62 -9.37 -2.30 -10.69
CA ILE A 62 -10.75 -2.12 -10.25
C ILE A 62 -11.64 -1.93 -11.48
N ARG A 63 -12.71 -2.72 -11.59
CA ARG A 63 -13.74 -2.56 -12.63
C ARG A 63 -15.06 -2.19 -11.97
N GLU A 64 -15.64 -1.09 -12.40
CA GLU A 64 -16.95 -0.61 -11.93
C GLU A 64 -18.00 -0.95 -12.99
N LYS A 65 -19.21 -1.30 -12.55
CA LYS A 65 -20.37 -1.56 -13.40
C LYS A 65 -21.59 -0.92 -12.76
N GLU A 66 -22.44 -0.30 -13.57
CA GLU A 66 -23.77 0.09 -13.14
C GLU A 66 -24.61 -1.16 -12.83
N LEU A 67 -25.50 -1.06 -11.84
CA LEU A 67 -26.38 -2.14 -11.39
C LEU A 67 -27.67 -2.18 -12.21
#